data_AF-A0A7Y1VH58-F1
#
_entry.id   AF-A0A7Y1VH58-F1
#
_cell.length_a   1.000
_cell.length_b   1.000
_cell.length_c   1.000
_cell.angle_alpha   90.00
_cell.angle_beta   90.00
_cell.angle_gamma   90.00
#
_symmetry.space_group_name_H-M   'P 1'
#
loop_
_entity.id
_entity.type
_entity.pdbx_description
1 polymer ?
#
loop_
_entity_poly.entity_id
_entity_poly.type
_entity_poly.pdbx_seq_one_letter_code
_entity_poly.pdbx_strand_id
1 'polypeptide(L)'
;MVYEALMTRPGADLVGQYLDQLAPHDLLSASDEVTLARQIEAGVAAEQELRSGVRSAKRKKELEATVRTAALAKDEFISSNLRLVVSIAKRYSGRGLDLVDLIQEGNLGLIRAVEKFDWRKGFKFSTYATWWIRQAISRGLGNQARTIRIPVHLVDTVRQ
;
A
#
# COMPACT_ATOMS: atom_id res chain seq x y z
N MET A 1 -32.00 16.25 31.79
CA MET A 1 -30.70 16.95 31.61
C MET A 1 -29.85 16.50 32.77
N VAL A 2 -28.84 15.64 32.64
CA VAL A 2 -27.56 15.89 31.98
C VAL A 2 -26.91 14.53 31.72
N TYR A 3 -26.82 14.08 30.48
CA TYR A 3 -25.85 13.08 29.97
C TYR A 3 -25.87 13.19 28.44
N GLU A 4 -25.66 14.42 27.96
CA GLU A 4 -25.39 14.70 26.57
C GLU A 4 -23.92 14.33 26.29
N ALA A 5 -23.70 13.62 25.18
CA ALA A 5 -22.47 13.68 24.39
C ALA A 5 -21.13 13.40 25.10
N LEU A 6 -20.93 12.17 25.59
CA LEU A 6 -19.58 11.65 25.78
C LEU A 6 -18.97 11.27 24.43
N MET A 7 -18.29 12.27 23.84
CA MET A 7 -17.11 12.12 22.99
C MET A 7 -17.05 10.89 22.07
N THR A 8 -17.73 10.98 20.93
CA THR A 8 -17.26 10.28 19.72
C THR A 8 -15.91 10.91 19.34
N ARG A 9 -14.81 10.20 19.59
CA ARG A 9 -13.48 10.67 19.19
C ARG A 9 -13.49 10.91 17.66
N PRO A 10 -13.16 12.11 17.14
CA PRO A 10 -13.22 12.38 15.70
C PRO A 10 -12.36 11.43 14.85
N GLY A 11 -11.30 10.84 15.42
CA GLY A 11 -10.49 9.81 14.74
C GLY A 11 -11.09 8.40 14.72
N ALA A 12 -12.05 8.09 15.61
CA ALA A 12 -12.71 6.78 15.61
C ALA A 12 -13.64 6.62 14.40
N ASP A 13 -14.22 7.72 13.92
CA ASP A 13 -15.11 7.77 12.76
C ASP A 13 -14.31 7.65 11.43
N LEU A 14 -13.15 8.31 11.32
CA LEU A 14 -12.30 8.22 10.12
C LEU A 14 -11.77 6.80 9.86
N VAL A 15 -11.36 6.09 10.92
CA VAL A 15 -10.93 4.70 10.79
C VAL A 15 -12.11 3.80 10.42
N GLY A 16 -13.29 4.03 10.97
CA GLY A 16 -14.51 3.33 10.60
C GLY A 16 -14.85 3.50 9.12
N GLN A 17 -14.93 4.75 8.65
CA GLN A 17 -15.19 5.09 7.25
C GLN A 17 -14.16 4.49 6.28
N TYR A 18 -12.88 4.49 6.66
CA TYR A 18 -11.84 3.83 5.88
C TYR A 18 -12.07 2.31 5.80
N LEU A 19 -12.32 1.65 6.94
CA LEU A 19 -12.55 0.20 6.97
C LEU A 19 -13.81 -0.23 6.20
N ASP A 20 -14.87 0.59 6.22
CA ASP A 20 -16.09 0.34 5.45
C ASP A 20 -15.83 0.37 3.94
N GLN A 21 -14.95 1.27 3.48
CA GLN A 21 -14.49 1.30 2.08
C GLN A 21 -13.62 0.08 1.71
N LEU A 22 -13.02 -0.61 2.69
CA LEU A 22 -12.20 -1.81 2.46
C LEU A 22 -12.98 -3.12 2.42
N ALA A 23 -14.24 -3.13 2.90
CA ALA A 23 -15.07 -4.32 2.99
C ALA A 23 -15.41 -4.99 1.63
N PRO A 24 -15.60 -4.28 0.50
CA PRO A 24 -16.05 -4.91 -0.75
C PRO A 24 -14.94 -5.58 -1.57
N HIS A 25 -13.66 -5.48 -1.18
CA HIS A 25 -12.59 -6.08 -1.98
C HIS A 25 -12.35 -7.55 -1.60
N ASP A 26 -12.53 -8.43 -2.58
CA ASP A 26 -12.30 -9.87 -2.43
C ASP A 26 -10.81 -10.17 -2.19
N LEU A 27 -10.57 -11.24 -1.42
CA LEU A 27 -9.23 -11.79 -1.20
C LEU A 27 -8.73 -12.45 -2.49
N LEU A 28 -7.59 -11.99 -2.99
CA LEU A 28 -6.99 -12.55 -4.20
C LEU A 28 -6.50 -13.99 -3.97
N SER A 29 -6.79 -14.86 -4.94
CA SER A 29 -6.15 -16.18 -5.01
C SER A 29 -4.70 -16.06 -5.54
N ALA A 30 -3.92 -17.14 -5.46
CA ALA A 30 -2.57 -17.14 -6.04
C ALA A 30 -2.58 -16.92 -7.57
N SER A 31 -3.60 -17.44 -8.27
CA SER A 31 -3.74 -17.23 -9.71
C SER A 31 -4.07 -15.78 -10.03
N ASP A 32 -4.87 -15.11 -9.20
CA ASP A 32 -5.23 -13.71 -9.40
C ASP A 32 -4.01 -12.80 -9.17
N GLU A 33 -3.23 -13.06 -8.10
CA GLU A 33 -1.95 -12.39 -7.84
C GLU A 33 -1.02 -12.47 -9.06
N VAL A 34 -0.89 -13.65 -9.67
CA VAL A 34 -0.07 -13.85 -10.88
C VAL A 34 -0.64 -13.07 -12.07
N THR A 35 -1.96 -13.06 -12.23
CA THR A 35 -2.64 -12.41 -13.35
C THR A 35 -2.46 -10.89 -13.30
N LEU A 36 -2.73 -10.29 -12.14
CA LEU A 36 -2.53 -8.87 -11.90
C LEU A 36 -1.06 -8.47 -12.06
N ALA A 37 -0.13 -9.26 -11.49
CA ALA A 37 1.30 -9.00 -11.63
C ALA A 37 1.77 -8.99 -13.10
N ARG A 38 1.26 -9.91 -13.93
CA ARG A 38 1.57 -9.94 -15.38
C ARG A 38 0.98 -8.74 -16.13
N GLN A 39 -0.23 -8.32 -15.80
CA GLN A 39 -0.85 -7.13 -16.41
C GLN A 39 -0.04 -5.87 -16.08
N ILE A 40 0.41 -5.72 -14.83
CA ILE A 40 1.26 -4.63 -14.39
C ILE A 40 2.60 -4.63 -15.14
N GLU A 41 3.27 -5.79 -15.24
CA GLU A 41 4.52 -5.95 -15.98
C GLU A 41 4.37 -5.59 -17.47
N ALA A 42 3.28 -6.02 -18.10
CA ALA A 42 2.95 -5.69 -19.49
C ALA A 42 2.71 -4.17 -19.68
N GLY A 43 2.07 -3.51 -18.72
CA GLY A 43 1.88 -2.06 -18.74
C GLY A 43 3.18 -1.28 -18.67
N VAL A 44 4.11 -1.70 -17.81
CA VAL A 44 5.44 -1.08 -17.70
C VAL A 44 6.21 -1.22 -19.01
N ALA A 45 6.18 -2.40 -19.63
CA ALA A 45 6.80 -2.60 -20.94
C ALA A 45 6.13 -1.72 -22.02
N ALA A 46 4.80 -1.62 -22.00
CA ALA A 46 4.07 -0.78 -22.95
C ALA A 46 4.38 0.71 -22.80
N GLU A 47 4.52 1.18 -21.55
CA GLU A 47 4.92 2.56 -21.26
C GLU A 47 6.34 2.86 -21.72
N GLN A 48 7.28 1.93 -21.54
CA GLN A 48 8.64 2.05 -22.04
C GLN A 48 8.68 2.15 -23.58
N GLU A 49 7.86 1.35 -24.28
CA GLU A 49 7.73 1.41 -25.73
C GLU A 49 7.13 2.75 -26.20
N LEU A 50 6.09 3.26 -25.52
CA LEU A 50 5.54 4.59 -25.80
C LEU A 50 6.58 5.70 -25.64
N ARG A 51 7.42 5.61 -24.60
CA ARG A 51 8.51 6.56 -24.34
C ARG A 51 9.64 6.48 -25.37
N SER A 52 9.94 5.30 -25.91
CA SER A 52 10.99 5.13 -26.92
C SER A 52 10.59 5.63 -28.32
N GLY A 53 9.30 5.90 -28.53
CA GLY A 53 8.78 6.57 -29.72
C GLY A 53 8.12 5.60 -30.68
N VAL A 54 6.78 5.61 -30.69
CA VAL A 54 5.95 4.71 -31.52
C VAL A 54 5.43 5.46 -32.74
N ARG A 55 5.78 4.99 -33.94
CA ARG A 55 5.39 5.64 -35.22
C ARG A 55 3.98 5.28 -35.68
N SER A 56 3.53 4.06 -35.40
CA SER A 56 2.22 3.58 -35.83
C SER A 56 1.12 4.07 -34.89
N ALA A 57 0.15 4.82 -35.42
CA ALA A 57 -1.01 5.29 -34.65
C ALA A 57 -1.82 4.12 -34.05
N LYS A 58 -1.94 3.01 -34.79
CA LYS A 58 -2.58 1.78 -34.31
C LYS A 58 -1.83 1.21 -33.10
N ARG A 59 -0.51 1.07 -33.21
CA ARG A 59 0.33 0.54 -32.12
C ARG A 59 0.29 1.44 -30.88
N LYS A 60 0.34 2.76 -31.08
CA LYS A 60 0.24 3.74 -29.99
C LYS A 60 -1.07 3.55 -29.21
N LYS A 61 -2.20 3.44 -29.91
CA LYS A 61 -3.52 3.21 -29.29
C LYS A 61 -3.59 1.89 -28.50
N GLU A 62 -3.00 0.82 -29.03
CA GLU A 62 -2.92 -0.47 -28.35
C GLU A 62 -2.11 -0.38 -27.05
N LEU A 63 -0.93 0.26 -27.09
CA LEU A 63 -0.08 0.43 -25.91
C LEU A 63 -0.75 1.29 -24.83
N GLU A 64 -1.41 2.38 -25.23
CA GLU A 64 -2.19 3.21 -24.31
C GLU A 64 -3.31 2.40 -23.63
N ALA A 65 -3.95 1.47 -24.35
CA ALA A 65 -4.93 0.57 -23.75
C ALA A 65 -4.30 -0.37 -22.73
N THR A 66 -3.13 -0.96 -23.05
CA THR A 66 -2.38 -1.82 -22.13
C THR A 66 -1.97 -1.07 -20.86
N VAL A 67 -1.49 0.17 -20.98
CA VAL A 67 -1.12 1.01 -19.83
C VAL A 67 -2.33 1.28 -18.94
N ARG A 68 -3.50 1.58 -19.53
CA ARG A 68 -4.75 1.75 -18.76
C ARG A 68 -5.15 0.48 -18.01
N THR A 69 -5.12 -0.67 -18.68
CA THR A 69 -5.43 -1.96 -18.05
C THR A 69 -4.46 -2.26 -16.89
N ALA A 70 -3.18 -1.98 -17.07
CA ALA A 70 -2.17 -2.19 -16.03
C ALA A 70 -2.35 -1.27 -14.82
N ALA A 71 -2.80 -0.02 -15.03
CA ALA A 71 -3.12 0.89 -13.93
C ALA A 71 -4.29 0.35 -13.08
N LEU A 72 -5.37 -0.11 -13.74
CA LEU A 72 -6.50 -0.74 -13.06
C LEU A 72 -6.08 -2.00 -12.30
N ALA A 73 -5.25 -2.84 -12.91
CA ALA A 73 -4.72 -4.04 -12.27
C ALA A 73 -3.86 -3.72 -11.04
N LYS A 74 -3.07 -2.64 -11.08
CA LYS A 74 -2.29 -2.16 -9.93
C LYS A 74 -3.20 -1.69 -8.80
N ASP A 75 -4.23 -0.91 -9.13
CA ASP A 75 -5.17 -0.39 -8.15
C ASP A 75 -5.95 -1.52 -7.46
N GLU A 76 -6.41 -2.51 -8.24
CA GLU A 76 -7.05 -3.73 -7.73
C GLU A 76 -6.11 -4.53 -6.82
N PHE A 77 -4.86 -4.73 -7.25
CA PHE A 77 -3.88 -5.48 -6.44
C PHE A 77 -3.59 -4.78 -5.10
N ILE A 78 -3.51 -3.44 -5.10
CA ILE A 78 -3.35 -2.65 -3.88
C ILE A 78 -4.61 -2.78 -3.00
N SER A 79 -5.80 -2.51 -3.56
CA SER A 79 -7.04 -2.42 -2.79
C SER A 79 -7.41 -3.74 -2.11
N SER A 80 -7.21 -4.88 -2.79
CA SER A 80 -7.41 -6.22 -2.21
C SER A 80 -6.48 -6.53 -1.03
N ASN A 81 -5.38 -5.78 -0.86
CA ASN A 81 -4.39 -6.00 0.21
C ASN A 81 -4.41 -4.93 1.31
N LEU A 82 -5.31 -3.95 1.27
CA LEU A 82 -5.37 -2.91 2.31
C LEU A 82 -5.72 -3.47 3.70
N ARG A 83 -6.50 -4.56 3.77
CA ARG A 83 -6.80 -5.26 5.04
C ARG A 83 -5.54 -5.84 5.70
N LEU A 84 -4.57 -6.31 4.90
CA LEU A 84 -3.29 -6.77 5.40
C LEU A 84 -2.54 -5.61 6.09
N VAL A 85 -2.50 -4.43 5.48
CA VAL A 85 -1.86 -3.24 6.05
C VAL A 85 -2.46 -2.88 7.40
N VAL A 86 -3.79 -2.80 7.48
CA VAL A 86 -4.50 -2.52 8.75
C VAL A 86 -4.12 -3.54 9.83
N SER A 87 -4.10 -4.83 9.49
CA SER A 87 -3.75 -5.90 10.45
C SER A 87 -2.32 -5.78 11.00
N ILE A 88 -1.39 -5.24 10.18
CA ILE A 88 0.00 -5.03 10.55
C ILE A 88 0.13 -3.75 11.39
N ALA A 89 -0.49 -2.65 10.94
CA ALA A 89 -0.43 -1.33 11.57
C ALA A 89 -0.98 -1.34 13.00
N LYS A 90 -2.05 -2.09 13.27
CA LYS A 90 -2.62 -2.25 14.63
C LYS A 90 -1.60 -2.70 15.68
N ARG A 91 -0.53 -3.42 15.30
CA ARG A 91 0.53 -3.85 16.23
C ARG A 91 1.52 -2.75 16.61
N TYR A 92 1.49 -1.62 15.90
CA TYR A 92 2.36 -0.47 16.10
C TYR A 92 1.65 0.73 16.76
N SER A 93 0.34 0.61 17.01
CA SER A 93 -0.45 1.63 17.71
C SER A 93 0.12 1.97 19.08
N GLY A 94 -0.08 3.22 19.52
CA GLY A 94 0.37 3.71 20.82
C GLY A 94 1.88 4.03 20.89
N ARG A 95 2.59 4.05 19.75
CA ARG A 95 4.03 4.33 19.67
C ARG A 95 4.38 5.74 19.19
N GLY A 96 3.46 6.69 19.33
CA GLY A 96 3.66 8.11 19.00
C GLY A 96 3.12 8.57 17.64
N LEU A 97 2.52 7.67 16.85
CA LEU A 97 1.71 8.01 15.67
C LEU A 97 0.30 7.46 15.84
N ASP A 98 -0.69 8.14 15.26
CA ASP A 98 -2.06 7.65 15.21
C ASP A 98 -2.19 6.45 14.25
N LEU A 99 -3.22 5.62 14.44
CA LEU A 99 -3.45 4.45 13.61
C LEU A 99 -3.63 4.82 12.13
N VAL A 100 -4.28 5.94 11.82
CA VAL A 100 -4.43 6.41 10.43
C VAL A 100 -3.06 6.67 9.81
N ASP A 101 -2.16 7.37 10.49
CA ASP A 101 -0.81 7.64 9.99
C ASP A 101 0.00 6.36 9.79
N LEU A 102 -0.11 5.41 10.73
CA LEU A 102 0.53 4.09 10.61
C LEU A 102 0.00 3.31 9.40
N ILE A 103 -1.31 3.36 9.13
CA ILE A 103 -1.92 2.76 7.96
C ILE A 103 -1.39 3.42 6.68
N GLN A 104 -1.29 4.75 6.65
CA GLN A 104 -0.79 5.46 5.48
C GLN A 104 0.68 5.11 5.17
N GLU A 105 1.55 5.09 6.19
CA GLU A 105 2.94 4.64 6.02
C GLU A 105 2.99 3.17 5.55
N GLY A 106 2.12 2.31 6.10
CA GLY A 106 1.99 0.93 5.67
C GLY A 106 1.53 0.80 4.20
N ASN A 107 0.60 1.64 3.75
CA ASN A 107 0.10 1.70 2.38
C ASN A 107 1.23 2.08 1.41
N LEU A 108 2.12 3.01 1.78
CA LEU A 108 3.32 3.31 0.99
C LEU A 108 4.26 2.10 0.86
N GLY A 109 4.38 1.31 1.92
CA GLY A 109 5.09 0.03 1.90
C GLY A 109 4.44 -0.99 0.96
N LEU A 110 3.10 -1.12 1.02
CA LEU A 110 2.32 -2.00 0.17
C LEU A 110 2.49 -1.66 -1.32
N ILE A 111 2.39 -0.39 -1.69
CA ILE A 111 2.56 0.06 -3.09
C ILE A 111 3.93 -0.38 -3.63
N ARG A 112 5.00 -0.19 -2.84
CA ARG A 112 6.35 -0.65 -3.21
C ARG A 112 6.45 -2.16 -3.33
N ALA A 113 5.72 -2.90 -2.48
CA ALA A 113 5.66 -4.35 -2.58
C ALA A 113 5.01 -4.78 -3.89
N VAL A 114 3.89 -4.17 -4.30
CA VAL A 114 3.22 -4.46 -5.58
C VAL A 114 4.16 -4.16 -6.76
N GLU A 115 4.87 -3.04 -6.73
CA GLU A 115 5.80 -2.64 -7.80
C GLU A 115 7.00 -3.58 -7.97
N LYS A 116 7.39 -4.30 -6.90
CA LYS A 116 8.59 -5.14 -6.88
C LYS A 116 8.28 -6.63 -6.76
N PHE A 117 7.01 -7.00 -6.72
CA PHE A 117 6.61 -8.38 -6.53
C PHE A 117 6.98 -9.22 -7.75
N ASP A 118 7.64 -10.34 -7.49
CA ASP A 118 8.02 -11.31 -8.52
C ASP A 118 7.26 -12.62 -8.29
N TRP A 119 6.18 -12.78 -9.06
CA TRP A 119 5.31 -13.95 -9.01
C TRP A 119 6.02 -15.24 -9.44
N ARG A 120 7.13 -15.16 -10.17
CA ARG A 120 7.89 -16.32 -10.67
C ARG A 120 8.60 -17.08 -9.53
N LYS A 121 8.77 -16.44 -8.37
CA LYS A 121 9.38 -17.05 -7.18
C LYS A 121 8.46 -18.03 -6.44
N GLY A 122 7.18 -18.10 -6.78
CA GLY A 122 6.24 -19.09 -6.23
C GLY A 122 5.79 -18.84 -4.79
N PHE A 123 6.09 -17.66 -4.23
CA PHE A 123 5.60 -17.26 -2.90
C PHE A 123 4.35 -16.38 -3.02
N LYS A 124 3.43 -16.53 -2.06
CA LYS A 124 2.26 -15.65 -1.91
C LYS A 124 2.68 -14.20 -1.73
N PHE A 125 1.91 -13.28 -2.31
CA PHE A 125 2.18 -11.84 -2.20
C PHE A 125 2.25 -11.35 -0.74
N SER A 126 1.35 -11.81 0.12
CA SER A 126 1.28 -11.41 1.53
C SER A 126 2.59 -11.65 2.30
N THR A 127 3.31 -12.73 1.99
CA THR A 127 4.62 -13.04 2.57
C THR A 127 5.65 -11.96 2.22
N TYR A 128 5.69 -11.54 0.95
CA TYR A 128 6.60 -10.51 0.48
C TYR A 128 6.21 -9.11 0.98
N ALA A 129 4.92 -8.77 0.90
CA ALA A 129 4.40 -7.47 1.28
C ALA A 129 4.59 -7.16 2.77
N THR A 130 4.50 -8.18 3.63
CA THR A 130 4.66 -8.01 5.09
C THR A 130 5.97 -7.31 5.47
N TRP A 131 7.08 -7.62 4.79
CA TRP A 131 8.37 -6.97 5.04
C TRP A 131 8.34 -5.48 4.68
N TRP A 132 7.84 -5.14 3.50
CA TRP A 132 7.75 -3.76 3.03
C TRP A 132 6.83 -2.90 3.89
N ILE A 133 5.69 -3.45 4.31
CA ILE A 133 4.73 -2.75 5.18
C ILE A 133 5.37 -2.47 6.54
N ARG A 134 5.98 -3.47 7.18
CA ARG A 134 6.66 -3.29 8.49
C ARG A 134 7.80 -2.28 8.40
N GLN A 135 8.59 -2.35 7.33
CA GLN A 135 9.70 -1.43 7.10
C GLN A 135 9.21 0.01 6.94
N ALA A 136 8.15 0.23 6.16
CA ALA A 136 7.60 1.56 5.94
C ALA A 136 7.03 2.16 7.23
N ILE A 137 6.23 1.40 7.98
CA ILE A 137 5.71 1.81 9.29
C ILE A 137 6.82 2.15 10.27
N SER A 138 7.85 1.30 10.36
CA SER A 138 8.96 1.51 11.30
C SER A 138 9.77 2.75 10.94
N ARG A 139 9.97 2.99 9.64
CA ARG A 139 10.60 4.22 9.12
C ARG A 139 9.74 5.46 9.40
N GLY A 140 8.42 5.39 9.21
CA GLY A 140 7.48 6.46 9.53
C GLY A 140 7.56 6.86 11.00
N LEU A 141 7.49 5.89 11.90
CA LEU A 141 7.67 6.08 13.34
C LEU A 141 8.99 6.76 13.69
N GLY A 142 10.12 6.30 13.11
CA GLY A 142 11.42 6.91 13.36
C GLY A 142 11.52 8.37 12.89
N ASN A 143 10.74 8.75 11.87
CA ASN A 143 10.78 10.08 11.26
C ASN A 143 9.80 11.09 11.88
N GLN A 144 8.65 10.62 12.36
CA GLN A 144 7.48 11.46 12.65
C GLN A 144 6.93 11.31 14.07
N ALA A 145 7.29 10.26 14.83
CA ALA A 145 6.72 10.02 16.16
C ALA A 145 7.15 11.03 17.25
N ARG A 146 8.01 12.00 16.91
CA ARG A 146 8.51 13.02 17.83
C ARG A 146 8.31 14.40 17.22
N THR A 147 7.92 15.37 18.05
CA THR A 147 7.77 16.79 17.66
C THR A 147 9.04 17.37 17.04
N ILE A 148 10.20 16.97 17.56
CA ILE A 148 11.50 17.30 17.00
C ILE A 148 12.06 16.06 16.30
N ARG A 149 12.28 16.18 14.98
CA ARG A 149 12.82 15.12 14.15
C ARG A 149 14.24 14.76 14.57
N ILE A 150 14.48 13.48 14.84
CA ILE A 150 15.81 12.95 15.13
C ILE A 150 16.20 11.98 14.00
N PRO A 151 17.42 12.07 13.45
CA PRO A 151 17.92 11.11 12.46
C PRO A 151 17.83 9.64 12.93
N VAL A 152 17.41 8.74 12.03
CA VAL A 152 17.10 7.33 12.35
C VAL A 152 18.22 6.58 13.08
N HIS A 153 19.48 6.76 12.68
CA HIS A 153 20.63 6.12 13.32
C HIS A 153 20.85 6.48 14.80
N LEU A 154 20.28 7.59 15.28
CA LEU A 154 20.34 7.99 16.69
C LEU A 154 19.13 7.47 17.49
N VAL A 155 18.04 7.08 16.80
CA VAL A 155 16.86 6.49 17.44
C VAL A 155 17.17 5.06 17.90
N ASP A 156 18.01 4.34 17.15
CA ASP A 156 18.42 2.97 17.47
C ASP A 156 19.30 2.91 18.74
N THR A 157 20.14 3.93 19.00
CA THR A 157 21.00 4.02 20.20
C THR A 157 20.22 4.22 21.49
N VAL A 158 19.00 4.79 21.44
CA VAL A 158 18.17 5.10 22.63
C VAL A 158 17.34 3.91 23.10
N ARG A 159 17.29 2.81 22.33
CA ARG A 159 16.45 1.62 22.61
C ARG A 159 17.23 0.38 23.08
N GLN A 160 18.54 0.49 23.31
CA GLN A 160 19.35 -0.48 24.06
C GLN A 160 19.45 -0.06 25.53
#